data_AF-A0A850XQL4-F1
#
_entry.id   AF-A0A850XQL4-F1
#
_cell.length_a   1.000
_cell.length_b   1.000
_cell.length_c   1.000
_cell.angle_alpha   90.00
_cell.angle_beta   90.00
_cell.angle_gamma   90.00
#
_symmetry.space_group_name_H-M   'P 1'
#
loop_
_entity.id
_entity.type
_entity.pdbx_description
1 polymer ?
#
loop_
_entity_poly.entity_id
_entity_poly.type
_entity_poly.pdbx_seq_one_letter_code
_entity_poly.pdbx_strand_id
1 'polypeptide(L)'
;GMQSHLQVLLSLYKLYCPDQVTITLPGKTKTYFKNSEGPWKAALTAVRQRNKGTSPLSQAVFLGTFQPQSRKRKWNARLYIPASSTNANLKEVGEKNSVCLYSTDMSFPVEQLQTFPQLLENIHRLEFPSRMGSVLTNPLLLHYMNGVKDESVYLRLYYWMGQMIQEECTWCVVENTNEEEFKSFLETIYKAECFLQEGFSACEEFLYKTLPLWDGFSCRSEVFRLMSWIPLSNFSDIKSHLYDPLAQLFFTSSIYFKCSVLESLKELLRNWLICSVIQLDSEFSS
;
A
#
# COMPACT_ATOMS: atom_id res chain seq x y z
N GLY A 1 3.63 19.01 -26.81
CA GLY A 1 2.68 18.45 -25.83
C GLY A 1 3.29 17.20 -25.21
N MET A 2 3.21 17.06 -23.89
CA MET A 2 3.77 15.92 -23.16
C MET A 2 3.05 14.62 -23.57
N GLN A 3 3.78 13.57 -23.97
CA GLN A 3 3.17 12.35 -24.47
C GLN A 3 2.56 11.51 -23.33
N SER A 4 1.31 11.06 -23.49
CA SER A 4 0.54 10.39 -22.44
C SER A 4 1.16 9.08 -21.93
N HIS A 5 1.85 8.32 -22.79
CA HIS A 5 2.52 7.08 -22.38
C HIS A 5 3.76 7.34 -21.51
N LEU A 6 4.50 8.44 -21.76
CA LEU A 6 5.61 8.84 -20.90
C LEU A 6 5.11 9.30 -19.53
N GLN A 7 3.96 9.97 -19.47
CA GLN A 7 3.34 10.34 -18.19
C GLN A 7 2.96 9.12 -17.34
N VAL A 8 2.44 8.05 -17.96
CA VAL A 8 2.16 6.80 -17.24
C VAL A 8 3.43 6.08 -16.82
N LEU A 9 4.47 6.09 -17.65
CA LEU A 9 5.75 5.48 -17.27
C LEU A 9 6.36 6.23 -16.08
N LEU A 10 6.32 7.57 -16.11
CA LEU A 10 6.80 8.42 -15.02
C LEU A 10 5.95 8.24 -13.76
N SER A 11 4.64 8.01 -13.85
CA SER A 11 3.81 7.75 -12.68
C SER A 11 4.14 6.39 -12.05
N LEU A 12 4.36 5.36 -12.89
CA LEU A 12 4.84 4.07 -12.43
C LEU A 12 6.22 4.18 -11.80
N TYR A 13 7.13 4.95 -12.41
CA TYR A 13 8.46 5.14 -11.88
C TYR A 13 8.44 5.91 -10.56
N LYS A 14 7.57 6.91 -10.42
CA LYS A 14 7.36 7.65 -9.18
C LYS A 14 6.89 6.76 -8.02
N LEU A 15 6.17 5.67 -8.30
CA LEU A 15 5.79 4.68 -7.29
C LEU A 15 7.00 3.90 -6.73
N TYR A 16 8.00 3.64 -7.56
CA TYR A 16 9.19 2.88 -7.19
C TYR A 16 10.34 3.77 -6.67
N CYS A 17 10.53 4.94 -7.27
CA CYS A 17 11.62 5.88 -6.99
C CYS A 17 11.08 7.32 -7.03
N PRO A 18 10.36 7.77 -5.99
CA PRO A 18 9.70 9.07 -6.00
C PRO A 18 10.69 10.24 -6.04
N ASP A 19 11.86 10.11 -5.41
CA ASP A 19 12.90 11.16 -5.35
C ASP A 19 13.48 11.50 -6.72
N GLN A 20 13.42 10.56 -7.66
CA GLN A 20 13.92 10.74 -9.03
C GLN A 20 12.87 11.34 -9.97
N VAL A 21 11.63 11.52 -9.51
CA VAL A 21 10.53 12.13 -10.28
C VAL A 21 10.03 13.39 -9.57
N THR A 22 10.72 14.49 -9.81
CA THR A 22 10.37 15.82 -9.28
C THR A 22 9.12 16.42 -9.92
N ILE A 23 8.63 15.85 -11.02
CA ILE A 23 7.48 16.37 -11.77
C ILE A 23 6.17 15.98 -11.06
N THR A 24 5.28 16.96 -10.84
CA THR A 24 3.91 16.74 -10.38
C THR A 24 3.08 16.11 -11.51
N LEU A 25 2.72 14.84 -11.35
CA LEU A 25 1.94 14.09 -12.33
C LEU A 25 0.45 14.09 -11.93
N PRO A 26 -0.48 14.17 -12.89
CA PRO A 26 -1.91 14.14 -12.59
C PRO A 26 -2.32 12.77 -12.03
N GLY A 27 -3.05 12.76 -10.91
CA GLY A 27 -3.48 11.53 -10.20
C GLY A 27 -4.47 10.63 -10.95
N LYS A 28 -4.76 10.88 -12.23
CA LYS A 28 -5.66 10.04 -13.05
C LYS A 28 -4.87 9.34 -14.15
N THR A 29 -4.23 8.23 -13.81
CA THR A 29 -3.54 7.37 -14.79
C THR A 29 -4.51 6.40 -15.42
N LYS A 30 -5.12 6.78 -16.56
CA LYS A 30 -5.79 5.80 -17.43
C LYS A 30 -4.75 4.75 -17.86
N THR A 31 -5.12 3.48 -17.85
CA THR A 31 -4.26 2.35 -18.21
C THR A 31 -3.92 2.37 -19.71
N TYR A 32 -2.82 3.02 -20.11
CA TYR A 32 -2.44 3.15 -21.52
C TYR A 32 -1.59 1.97 -22.05
N PHE A 33 -0.94 1.18 -21.19
CA PHE A 33 -0.17 0.01 -21.62
C PHE A 33 -1.10 -1.19 -21.87
N LYS A 34 -1.63 -1.31 -23.09
CA LYS A 34 -2.30 -2.53 -23.55
C LYS A 34 -1.27 -3.64 -23.74
N ASN A 35 -1.38 -4.73 -22.98
CA ASN A 35 -0.54 -5.93 -23.16
C ASN A 35 -0.71 -6.50 -24.58
N SER A 36 0.36 -6.53 -25.37
CA SER A 36 0.40 -7.14 -26.72
C SER A 36 0.52 -8.68 -26.69
N GLU A 37 0.26 -9.31 -25.54
CA GLU A 37 0.62 -10.71 -25.25
C GLU A 37 -0.27 -11.79 -25.88
N GLY A 38 -1.17 -11.44 -26.80
CA GLY A 38 -2.09 -12.40 -27.45
C GLY A 38 -1.37 -13.51 -28.24
N PRO A 39 -0.62 -13.15 -29.31
CA PRO A 39 -0.01 -14.15 -30.20
C PRO A 39 1.14 -14.93 -29.55
N TRP A 40 1.96 -14.29 -28.71
CA TRP A 40 3.09 -14.95 -28.04
C TRP A 40 2.67 -16.00 -27.02
N LYS A 41 1.58 -15.77 -26.27
CA LYS A 41 1.07 -16.78 -25.33
C LYS A 41 0.49 -17.99 -26.03
N ALA A 42 -0.21 -17.78 -27.15
CA ALA A 42 -0.75 -18.87 -27.96
C ALA A 42 0.38 -19.77 -28.49
N ALA A 43 1.45 -19.17 -29.04
CA ALA A 43 2.63 -19.90 -29.48
C ALA A 43 3.29 -20.69 -28.35
N LEU A 44 3.45 -20.09 -27.17
CA LEU A 44 4.07 -20.73 -26.02
C LEU A 44 3.24 -21.92 -25.49
N THR A 45 1.92 -21.79 -25.47
CA THR A 45 1.02 -22.90 -25.10
C THR A 45 1.07 -24.03 -26.12
N ALA A 46 1.16 -23.73 -27.41
CA ALA A 46 1.25 -24.75 -28.47
C ALA A 46 2.55 -25.57 -28.35
N VAL A 47 3.69 -24.92 -28.08
CA VAL A 47 4.97 -25.60 -27.83
C VAL A 47 4.90 -26.48 -26.59
N ARG A 48 4.26 -26.00 -25.50
CA ARG A 48 4.10 -26.77 -24.26
C ARG A 48 3.24 -28.01 -24.43
N GLN A 49 2.19 -27.93 -25.27
CA GLN A 49 1.34 -29.08 -25.59
C GLN A 49 2.07 -30.08 -26.49
N ARG A 50 2.85 -29.60 -27.46
CA ARG A 50 3.65 -30.45 -28.36
C ARG A 50 4.70 -31.28 -27.61
N ASN A 51 5.28 -30.73 -26.54
CA ASN A 51 6.32 -31.39 -25.76
C ASN A 51 5.78 -32.33 -24.66
N LYS A 52 4.46 -32.41 -24.46
CA LYS A 52 3.82 -33.25 -23.42
C LYS A 52 3.31 -34.62 -23.92
N GLY A 53 3.71 -35.05 -25.12
CA GLY A 53 3.32 -36.34 -25.69
C GLY A 53 4.34 -37.46 -25.45
N THR A 54 3.90 -38.48 -24.71
CA THR A 54 4.40 -39.88 -24.67
C THR A 54 5.53 -40.24 -23.69
N SER A 55 5.25 -40.28 -22.38
CA SER A 55 5.79 -41.34 -21.50
C SER A 55 4.86 -41.62 -20.31
N PRO A 56 4.66 -42.89 -19.92
CA PRO A 56 4.01 -43.24 -18.66
C PRO A 56 5.07 -43.38 -17.55
N LEU A 57 4.70 -42.97 -16.34
CA LEU A 57 5.48 -43.09 -15.10
C LEU A 57 6.67 -42.12 -14.93
N SER A 58 6.40 -40.96 -14.34
CA SER A 58 7.36 -40.24 -13.50
C SER A 58 6.58 -39.43 -12.47
N GLN A 59 6.50 -40.03 -11.28
CA GLN A 59 6.32 -39.43 -9.96
C GLN A 59 6.03 -37.91 -9.96
N ALA A 60 4.78 -37.56 -9.62
CA ALA A 60 4.40 -36.20 -9.30
C ALA A 60 5.08 -35.78 -7.99
N VAL A 61 6.35 -35.38 -8.09
CA VAL A 61 6.95 -34.46 -7.13
C VAL A 61 6.26 -33.13 -7.38
N PHE A 62 5.30 -32.79 -6.52
CA PHE A 62 4.71 -31.46 -6.43
C PHE A 62 5.80 -30.48 -5.94
N LEU A 63 6.69 -30.07 -6.84
CA LEU A 63 7.38 -28.80 -6.72
C LEU A 63 6.46 -27.77 -7.37
N GLY A 64 5.91 -26.89 -6.52
CA GLY A 64 4.93 -25.87 -6.85
C GLY A 64 5.29 -25.13 -8.13
N THR A 65 4.61 -25.47 -9.21
CA THR A 65 4.76 -24.76 -10.47
C THR A 65 4.09 -23.40 -10.32
N PHE A 66 4.91 -22.37 -10.17
CA PHE A 66 4.54 -21.00 -10.47
C PHE A 66 3.98 -20.96 -11.89
N GLN A 67 2.66 -20.99 -12.02
CA GLN A 67 2.00 -20.53 -13.23
C GLN A 67 2.24 -19.03 -13.31
N PRO A 68 2.88 -18.50 -14.37
CA PRO A 68 2.81 -17.08 -14.66
C PRO A 68 1.38 -16.84 -15.14
N GLN A 69 0.48 -16.51 -14.21
CA GLN A 69 -0.87 -16.14 -14.55
C GLN A 69 -0.81 -15.01 -15.55
N SER A 70 -1.38 -15.28 -16.72
CA SER A 70 -1.53 -14.29 -17.75
C SER A 70 -2.25 -13.09 -17.17
N ARG A 71 -1.58 -11.94 -17.07
CA ARG A 71 -2.15 -10.64 -16.74
C ARG A 71 -3.11 -10.17 -17.84
N LYS A 72 -4.22 -10.90 -18.03
CA LYS A 72 -5.50 -10.23 -18.20
C LYS A 72 -5.81 -9.76 -16.79
N ARG A 73 -5.71 -8.45 -16.52
CA ARG A 73 -6.36 -7.86 -15.34
C ARG A 73 -7.85 -8.12 -15.54
N LYS A 74 -8.29 -9.31 -15.11
CA LYS A 74 -9.67 -9.55 -14.75
C LYS A 74 -9.89 -8.52 -13.64
N TRP A 75 -10.85 -7.65 -13.88
CA TRP A 75 -11.40 -6.56 -13.10
C TRP A 75 -11.75 -6.88 -11.63
N ASN A 76 -11.25 -8.00 -11.09
CA ASN A 76 -11.42 -8.50 -9.73
C ASN A 76 -10.02 -8.77 -9.17
N ALA A 77 -9.19 -7.73 -9.10
CA ALA A 77 -7.89 -7.80 -8.46
C ALA A 77 -8.12 -7.76 -6.95
N ARG A 78 -8.33 -8.95 -6.39
CA ARG A 78 -8.42 -9.19 -4.94
C ARG A 78 -7.42 -8.29 -4.21
N LEU A 79 -7.87 -7.60 -3.17
CA LEU A 79 -7.06 -6.83 -2.22
C LEU A 79 -6.15 -7.74 -1.36
N TYR A 80 -5.42 -8.65 -2.00
CA TYR A 80 -4.29 -9.28 -1.36
C TYR A 80 -3.15 -8.28 -1.40
N ILE A 81 -2.89 -7.71 -0.23
CA ILE A 81 -1.60 -7.12 0.08
C ILE A 81 -0.55 -8.15 -0.35
N PRO A 82 0.21 -7.85 -1.41
CA PRO A 82 1.10 -8.84 -1.97
C PRO A 82 2.12 -9.18 -0.89
N ALA A 83 2.39 -10.47 -0.69
CA ALA A 83 3.50 -10.88 0.17
C ALA A 83 4.77 -10.12 -0.23
N SER A 84 5.57 -9.73 0.75
CA SER A 84 6.90 -9.16 0.51
C SER A 84 7.59 -10.03 -0.54
N SER A 85 8.01 -9.41 -1.62
CA SER A 85 8.83 -10.08 -2.64
C SER A 85 9.93 -9.11 -3.02
N THR A 86 11.07 -9.25 -2.38
CA THR A 86 12.35 -8.79 -2.89
C THR A 86 12.60 -9.55 -4.18
N ASN A 87 12.81 -8.85 -5.30
CA ASN A 87 13.23 -9.49 -6.55
C ASN A 87 14.71 -9.92 -6.42
N ALA A 88 15.02 -10.80 -5.47
CA ALA A 88 16.24 -11.57 -5.52
C ALA A 88 15.99 -12.66 -6.56
N ASN A 89 16.58 -12.50 -7.74
CA ASN A 89 16.67 -13.57 -8.73
C ASN A 89 17.32 -14.78 -8.05
N LEU A 90 16.50 -15.75 -7.61
CA LEU A 90 16.94 -17.09 -7.24
C LEU A 90 17.56 -17.72 -8.49
N LYS A 91 18.86 -17.50 -8.69
CA LYS A 91 19.64 -18.29 -9.62
C LYS A 91 19.86 -19.64 -8.98
N GLU A 92 19.11 -20.62 -9.46
CA GLU A 92 19.45 -22.03 -9.29
C GLU A 92 20.87 -22.27 -9.82
N VAL A 93 21.56 -23.12 -9.07
CA VAL A 93 22.92 -23.61 -9.24
C VAL A 93 23.22 -23.98 -10.70
N GLY A 94 24.30 -23.43 -11.23
CA GLY A 94 24.88 -23.79 -12.52
C GLY A 94 26.20 -23.07 -12.76
N GLU A 95 27.30 -23.77 -12.49
CA GLU A 95 28.67 -23.32 -12.69
C GLU A 95 28.92 -22.80 -14.12
N LYS A 96 29.47 -21.58 -14.23
CA LYS A 96 30.65 -21.16 -15.03
C LYS A 96 30.53 -19.72 -15.48
N ASN A 97 31.45 -18.91 -14.96
CA ASN A 97 32.09 -17.75 -15.57
C ASN A 97 31.21 -16.77 -16.37
N SER A 98 30.61 -15.81 -15.68
CA SER A 98 30.59 -14.43 -16.18
C SER A 98 30.81 -13.48 -15.02
N VAL A 99 31.95 -12.83 -15.03
CA VAL A 99 32.33 -11.76 -14.11
C VAL A 99 31.32 -10.62 -14.26
N CYS A 100 30.39 -10.51 -13.31
CA CYS A 100 29.68 -9.26 -13.04
C CYS A 100 30.47 -8.53 -11.96
N LEU A 101 31.35 -7.63 -12.39
CA LEU A 101 31.88 -6.56 -11.54
C LEU A 101 30.70 -5.65 -11.18
N TYR A 102 30.34 -5.66 -9.90
CA TYR A 102 29.59 -4.69 -9.07
C TYR A 102 28.80 -5.49 -8.02
N SER A 103 29.52 -6.23 -7.17
CA SER A 103 29.00 -6.62 -5.85
C SER A 103 29.14 -5.42 -4.93
N THR A 104 28.02 -4.78 -4.63
CA THR A 104 27.88 -3.94 -3.44
C THR A 104 26.62 -4.41 -2.73
N ASP A 105 26.86 -5.03 -1.58
CA ASP A 105 25.97 -5.44 -0.51
C ASP A 105 24.85 -6.44 -0.84
N MET A 106 25.03 -7.65 -0.31
CA MET A 106 24.06 -8.72 -0.31
C MET A 106 22.84 -8.28 0.54
N SER A 107 21.83 -7.66 -0.07
CA SER A 107 20.62 -7.28 0.64
C SER A 107 19.89 -8.51 1.20
N PHE A 108 19.40 -8.40 2.43
CA PHE A 108 18.68 -9.48 3.11
C PHE A 108 17.23 -9.50 2.62
N PRO A 109 16.74 -10.63 2.07
CA PRO A 109 15.39 -10.69 1.54
C PRO A 109 14.36 -10.57 2.66
N VAL A 110 13.40 -9.68 2.47
CA VAL A 110 12.35 -9.36 3.45
C VAL A 110 11.51 -10.59 3.81
N GLU A 111 11.45 -11.58 2.93
CA GLU A 111 10.71 -12.83 3.10
C GLU A 111 11.31 -13.75 4.18
N GLN A 112 12.61 -13.62 4.45
CA GLN A 112 13.32 -14.44 5.43
C GLN A 112 13.25 -13.84 6.85
N LEU A 113 12.69 -12.64 6.99
CA LEU A 113 12.56 -11.93 8.26
C LEU A 113 11.36 -12.48 9.05
N GLN A 114 11.63 -13.33 10.05
CA GLN A 114 10.57 -13.95 10.86
C GLN A 114 10.57 -13.49 12.31
N THR A 115 11.72 -13.06 12.84
CA THR A 115 11.86 -12.69 14.25
C THR A 115 12.52 -11.33 14.43
N PHE A 116 12.23 -10.68 15.56
CA PHE A 116 12.80 -9.37 15.89
C PHE A 116 14.34 -9.36 16.05
N PRO A 117 14.99 -10.39 16.64
CA PRO A 117 16.46 -10.44 16.67
C PRO A 117 17.08 -10.48 15.27
N GLN A 118 16.47 -11.20 14.32
CA GLN A 118 16.93 -11.22 12.93
C GLN A 118 16.84 -9.84 12.28
N LEU A 119 15.84 -9.04 12.64
CA LEU A 119 15.73 -7.65 12.20
C LEU A 119 16.91 -6.81 12.69
N LEU A 120 17.24 -6.89 13.98
CA LEU A 120 18.36 -6.13 14.54
C LEU A 120 19.70 -6.51 13.90
N GLU A 121 19.94 -7.81 13.70
CA GLU A 121 21.17 -8.31 13.08
C GLU A 121 21.30 -7.89 11.61
N ASN A 122 20.19 -7.81 10.88
CA ASN A 122 20.18 -7.53 9.44
C ASN A 122 19.72 -6.11 9.08
N ILE A 123 19.56 -5.22 10.06
CA ILE A 123 18.98 -3.87 9.86
C ILE A 123 19.76 -3.04 8.82
N HIS A 124 21.07 -3.26 8.75
CA HIS A 124 22.00 -2.59 7.85
C HIS A 124 21.99 -3.16 6.42
N ARG A 125 21.39 -4.34 6.22
CA ARG A 125 21.30 -5.04 4.93
C ARG A 125 19.87 -5.17 4.43
N LEU A 126 18.89 -4.69 5.20
CA LEU A 126 17.50 -4.81 4.85
C LEU A 126 17.11 -3.69 3.88
N GLU A 127 16.46 -4.05 2.79
CA GLU A 127 15.86 -3.08 1.86
C GLU A 127 14.34 -3.24 1.90
N PHE A 128 13.61 -2.12 1.83
CA PHE A 128 12.15 -2.18 1.75
C PHE A 128 11.70 -2.83 0.44
N PRO A 129 10.60 -3.61 0.49
CA PRO A 129 10.12 -4.31 -0.70
C PRO A 129 9.70 -3.29 -1.77
N SER A 130 9.81 -3.71 -3.04
CA SER A 130 9.27 -2.93 -4.17
C SER A 130 7.75 -2.69 -4.06
N ARG A 131 7.06 -3.54 -3.31
CA ARG A 131 5.62 -3.49 -3.04
C ARG A 131 5.35 -2.97 -1.63
N MET A 132 5.27 -1.64 -1.49
CA MET A 132 5.15 -0.99 -0.18
C MET A 132 3.93 -1.43 0.63
N GLY A 133 2.85 -1.91 0.01
CA GLY A 133 1.69 -2.42 0.74
C GLY A 133 1.99 -3.55 1.72
N SER A 134 3.00 -4.38 1.45
CA SER A 134 3.35 -5.51 2.34
C SER A 134 3.95 -5.05 3.67
N VAL A 135 4.44 -3.80 3.73
CA VAL A 135 4.94 -3.17 4.95
C VAL A 135 3.81 -3.00 5.96
N LEU A 136 2.62 -2.58 5.53
CA LEU A 136 1.46 -2.37 6.40
C LEU A 136 1.00 -3.65 7.14
N THR A 137 1.26 -4.83 6.55
CA THR A 137 0.89 -6.12 7.14
C THR A 137 1.94 -6.73 8.05
N ASN A 138 3.21 -6.31 7.94
CA ASN A 138 4.30 -6.95 8.66
C ASN A 138 4.79 -6.05 9.81
N PRO A 139 4.54 -6.41 11.07
CA PRO A 139 4.94 -5.59 12.22
C PRO A 139 6.46 -5.37 12.31
N LEU A 140 7.27 -6.32 11.84
CA LEU A 140 8.72 -6.16 11.82
C LEU A 140 9.16 -5.07 10.84
N LEU A 141 8.47 -4.93 9.70
CA LEU A 141 8.74 -3.88 8.73
C LEU A 141 8.22 -2.53 9.19
N LEU A 142 7.10 -2.50 9.91
CA LEU A 142 6.63 -1.27 10.57
C LEU A 142 7.63 -0.80 11.65
N HIS A 143 8.18 -1.71 12.45
CA HIS A 143 9.27 -1.39 13.39
C HIS A 143 10.51 -0.85 12.67
N TYR A 144 10.90 -1.48 11.57
CA TYR A 144 12.03 -1.02 10.78
C TYR A 144 11.77 0.37 10.20
N MET A 145 10.57 0.62 9.68
CA MET A 145 10.16 1.91 9.12
C MET A 145 10.29 3.03 10.16
N ASN A 146 9.81 2.82 11.38
CA ASN A 146 9.95 3.80 12.47
C ASN A 146 11.41 4.12 12.85
N GLY A 147 12.35 3.20 12.57
CA GLY A 147 13.78 3.40 12.84
C GLY A 147 14.57 4.03 11.70
N VAL A 148 14.02 4.05 10.48
CA VAL A 148 14.73 4.51 9.28
C VAL A 148 14.50 6.01 9.09
N LYS A 149 15.61 6.76 8.98
CA LYS A 149 15.58 8.22 8.75
C LYS A 149 15.47 8.63 7.28
N ASP A 150 15.33 7.67 6.38
CA ASP A 150 15.24 7.93 4.95
C ASP A 150 13.80 8.29 4.56
N GLU A 151 13.59 9.57 4.26
CA GLU A 151 12.31 10.12 3.80
C GLU A 151 11.79 9.46 2.53
N SER A 152 12.67 8.91 1.68
CA SER A 152 12.29 8.24 0.44
C SER A 152 11.32 7.07 0.68
N VAL A 153 11.48 6.37 1.79
CA VAL A 153 10.67 5.20 2.16
C VAL A 153 9.25 5.61 2.50
N TYR A 154 9.10 6.64 3.34
CA TYR A 154 7.81 7.21 3.70
C TYR A 154 7.11 7.77 2.48
N LEU A 155 7.85 8.45 1.60
CA LEU A 155 7.34 8.98 0.35
C LEU A 155 6.84 7.88 -0.59
N ARG A 156 7.57 6.75 -0.69
CA ARG A 156 7.15 5.58 -1.46
C ARG A 156 5.86 4.97 -0.92
N LEU A 157 5.74 4.84 0.40
CA LEU A 157 4.51 4.34 1.04
C LEU A 157 3.34 5.31 0.81
N TYR A 158 3.55 6.61 1.00
CA TYR A 158 2.56 7.66 0.77
C TYR A 158 1.99 7.61 -0.66
N TYR A 159 2.85 7.60 -1.69
CA TYR A 159 2.39 7.54 -3.08
C TYR A 159 1.68 6.22 -3.40
N TRP A 160 2.15 5.09 -2.85
CA TRP A 160 1.49 3.81 -3.02
C TRP A 160 0.10 3.80 -2.38
N MET A 161 -0.02 4.27 -1.15
CA MET A 161 -1.30 4.37 -0.43
C MET A 161 -2.26 5.31 -1.14
N GLY A 162 -1.80 6.50 -1.52
CA GLY A 162 -2.62 7.48 -2.24
C GLY A 162 -3.18 6.91 -3.55
N GLN A 163 -2.36 6.18 -4.31
CA GLN A 163 -2.82 5.50 -5.52
C GLN A 163 -3.84 4.40 -5.21
N MET A 164 -3.58 3.53 -4.23
CA MET A 164 -4.49 2.42 -3.88
C MET A 164 -5.82 2.93 -3.36
N ILE A 165 -5.81 3.90 -2.45
CA ILE A 165 -7.00 4.51 -1.89
C ILE A 165 -7.80 5.22 -2.99
N GLN A 166 -7.15 5.95 -3.88
CA GLN A 166 -7.83 6.65 -4.97
C GLN A 166 -8.45 5.69 -5.99
N GLU A 167 -7.75 4.60 -6.34
CA GLU A 167 -8.26 3.57 -7.24
C GLU A 167 -9.50 2.88 -6.64
N GLU A 168 -9.44 2.48 -5.36
CA GLU A 168 -10.54 1.77 -4.69
C GLU A 168 -11.69 2.68 -4.24
N CYS A 169 -11.45 3.96 -3.98
CA CYS A 169 -12.52 4.89 -3.60
C CYS A 169 -13.52 5.13 -4.75
N THR A 170 -13.13 4.91 -6.00
CA THR A 170 -14.03 5.09 -7.15
C THR A 170 -15.28 4.18 -7.09
N TRP A 171 -15.24 3.11 -6.28
CA TRP A 171 -16.32 2.15 -6.11
C TRP A 171 -17.42 2.56 -5.14
N CYS A 172 -17.17 3.46 -4.18
CA CYS A 172 -18.21 3.95 -3.25
C CYS A 172 -19.41 4.59 -3.99
N VAL A 173 -19.25 4.91 -5.28
CA VAL A 173 -20.28 5.53 -6.12
C VAL A 173 -20.97 4.53 -7.07
N VAL A 174 -20.39 3.34 -7.37
CA VAL A 174 -20.81 2.59 -8.58
C VAL A 174 -21.31 1.16 -8.35
N GLU A 175 -20.83 0.34 -7.41
CA GLU A 175 -21.44 -0.99 -7.15
C GLU A 175 -20.81 -1.68 -5.92
N ASN A 176 -21.64 -2.12 -4.96
CA ASN A 176 -21.26 -2.66 -3.64
C ASN A 176 -20.47 -3.99 -3.65
N THR A 177 -20.00 -4.48 -4.79
CA THR A 177 -19.43 -5.83 -4.89
C THR A 177 -18.04 -5.96 -4.24
N ASN A 178 -17.35 -4.84 -3.99
CA ASN A 178 -15.99 -4.81 -3.43
C ASN A 178 -15.88 -4.09 -2.08
N GLU A 179 -17.00 -3.74 -1.42
CA GLU A 179 -16.97 -2.97 -0.17
C GLU A 179 -16.26 -3.71 0.98
N GLU A 180 -16.49 -5.02 1.12
CA GLU A 180 -15.85 -5.83 2.16
C GLU A 180 -14.33 -5.91 1.99
N GLU A 181 -13.86 -6.02 0.76
CA GLU A 181 -12.44 -5.97 0.45
C GLU A 181 -11.90 -4.60 0.87
N PHE A 182 -12.51 -3.49 0.44
CA PHE A 182 -12.05 -2.15 0.80
C PHE A 182 -12.05 -1.92 2.32
N LYS A 183 -13.06 -2.41 3.05
CA LYS A 183 -13.07 -2.40 4.52
C LYS A 183 -11.87 -3.14 5.10
N SER A 184 -11.54 -4.32 4.58
CA SER A 184 -10.37 -5.10 5.04
C SER A 184 -9.05 -4.36 4.80
N PHE A 185 -8.97 -3.59 3.71
CA PHE A 185 -7.82 -2.75 3.42
C PHE A 185 -7.72 -1.56 4.38
N LEU A 186 -8.80 -0.81 4.59
CA LEU A 186 -8.83 0.30 5.55
C LEU A 186 -8.55 -0.18 6.99
N GLU A 187 -9.03 -1.37 7.36
CA GLU A 187 -8.73 -1.98 8.65
C GLU A 187 -7.24 -2.34 8.79
N THR A 188 -6.60 -2.75 7.70
CA THR A 188 -5.15 -3.01 7.72
C THR A 188 -4.36 -1.72 7.87
N ILE A 189 -4.77 -0.64 7.19
CA ILE A 189 -4.19 0.69 7.38
C ILE A 189 -4.36 1.13 8.83
N TYR A 190 -5.57 1.07 9.37
CA TYR A 190 -5.86 1.46 10.75
C TYR A 190 -4.99 0.70 11.76
N LYS A 191 -4.81 -0.62 11.57
CA LYS A 191 -3.89 -1.40 12.42
C LYS A 191 -2.44 -0.92 12.34
N ALA A 192 -1.98 -0.54 11.14
CA ALA A 192 -0.66 0.03 10.97
C ALA A 192 -0.53 1.41 11.64
N GLU A 193 -1.55 2.28 11.53
CA GLU A 193 -1.59 3.57 12.22
C GLU A 193 -1.57 3.39 13.75
N CYS A 194 -2.38 2.48 14.28
CA CYS A 194 -2.36 2.15 15.71
C CYS A 194 -1.00 1.62 16.19
N PHE A 195 -0.33 0.84 15.34
CA PHE A 195 0.97 0.28 15.66
C PHE A 195 2.06 1.34 15.70
N LEU A 196 2.07 2.24 14.70
CA LEU A 196 3.02 3.35 14.63
C LEU A 196 2.67 4.48 15.60
N GLN A 197 1.43 4.52 16.08
CA GLN A 197 0.86 5.64 16.83
C GLN A 197 0.91 6.97 16.06
N GLU A 198 0.84 6.86 14.73
CA GLU A 198 0.94 7.98 13.79
C GLU A 198 -0.03 7.74 12.63
N GLY A 199 -0.71 8.80 12.19
CA GLY A 199 -1.59 8.75 11.02
C GLY A 199 -0.83 8.94 9.72
N PHE A 200 -1.33 8.31 8.64
CA PHE A 200 -0.73 8.49 7.32
C PHE A 200 -1.30 9.71 6.60
N SER A 201 -0.45 10.57 6.04
CA SER A 201 -0.88 11.76 5.26
C SER A 201 -1.74 11.40 4.05
N ALA A 202 -1.55 10.22 3.46
CA ALA A 202 -2.39 9.73 2.36
C ALA A 202 -3.84 9.50 2.80
N CYS A 203 -4.05 9.07 4.04
CA CYS A 203 -5.37 8.86 4.64
C CYS A 203 -6.03 10.18 5.01
N GLU A 204 -5.28 11.14 5.54
CA GLU A 204 -5.76 12.50 5.78
C GLU A 204 -6.26 13.15 4.48
N GLU A 205 -5.44 13.17 3.43
CA GLU A 205 -5.80 13.77 2.13
C GLU A 205 -7.03 13.08 1.52
N PHE A 206 -7.11 11.76 1.68
CA PHE A 206 -8.28 10.99 1.28
C PHE A 206 -9.54 11.41 2.04
N LEU A 207 -9.49 11.47 3.37
CA LEU A 207 -10.63 11.84 4.21
C LEU A 207 -11.12 13.25 3.89
N TYR A 208 -10.22 14.21 3.73
CA TYR A 208 -10.58 15.60 3.38
C TYR A 208 -11.28 15.72 2.02
N LYS A 209 -10.92 14.88 1.05
CA LYS A 209 -11.57 14.84 -0.27
C LYS A 209 -12.89 14.07 -0.27
N THR A 210 -13.02 13.06 0.59
CA THR A 210 -14.16 12.14 0.57
C THR A 210 -15.28 12.54 1.52
N LEU A 211 -14.98 13.06 2.71
CA LEU A 211 -15.99 13.44 3.70
C LEU A 211 -17.09 14.37 3.16
N PRO A 212 -16.80 15.39 2.32
CA PRO A 212 -17.85 16.24 1.74
C PRO A 212 -18.78 15.53 0.76
N LEU A 213 -18.34 14.40 0.19
CA LEU A 213 -19.08 13.61 -0.81
C LEU A 213 -19.64 12.30 -0.21
N TRP A 214 -19.33 12.02 1.06
CA TRP A 214 -19.65 10.76 1.70
C TRP A 214 -21.09 10.74 2.19
N ASP A 215 -21.76 9.60 2.01
CA ASP A 215 -23.15 9.38 2.38
C ASP A 215 -23.36 9.02 3.86
N GLY A 216 -22.28 8.74 4.59
CA GLY A 216 -22.31 8.34 6.00
C GLY A 216 -22.59 6.86 6.25
N PHE A 217 -22.72 6.04 5.21
CA PHE A 217 -23.09 4.62 5.33
C PHE A 217 -21.94 3.68 4.94
N SER A 218 -21.32 3.87 3.78
CA SER A 218 -20.24 2.99 3.30
C SER A 218 -19.01 3.09 4.20
N CYS A 219 -18.45 1.94 4.59
CA CYS A 219 -17.22 1.85 5.40
C CYS A 219 -17.22 2.73 6.67
N ARG A 220 -18.40 2.93 7.29
CA ARG A 220 -18.58 3.88 8.39
C ARG A 220 -17.64 3.64 9.57
N SER A 221 -17.48 2.39 10.01
CA SER A 221 -16.58 2.06 11.12
C SER A 221 -15.13 2.40 10.79
N GLU A 222 -14.70 2.06 9.58
CA GLU A 222 -13.33 2.22 9.12
C GLU A 222 -13.00 3.71 8.90
N VAL A 223 -13.91 4.47 8.30
CA VAL A 223 -13.75 5.93 8.11
C VAL A 223 -13.62 6.65 9.45
N PHE A 224 -14.45 6.32 10.44
CA PHE A 224 -14.34 6.93 11.77
C PHE A 224 -13.06 6.53 12.52
N ARG A 225 -12.59 5.30 12.31
CA ARG A 225 -11.31 4.83 12.85
C ARG A 225 -10.12 5.58 12.25
N LEU A 226 -10.06 5.72 10.93
CA LEU A 226 -9.01 6.49 10.26
C LEU A 226 -9.05 7.97 10.66
N MET A 227 -10.25 8.52 10.84
CA MET A 227 -10.42 9.90 11.31
C MET A 227 -9.80 10.14 12.69
N SER A 228 -9.78 9.14 13.57
CA SER A 228 -9.14 9.27 14.89
C SER A 228 -7.62 9.45 14.84
N TRP A 229 -6.97 9.16 13.71
CA TRP A 229 -5.52 9.31 13.53
C TRP A 229 -5.11 10.53 12.72
N ILE A 230 -6.05 11.41 12.34
CA ILE A 230 -5.72 12.64 11.62
C ILE A 230 -4.76 13.48 12.49
N PRO A 231 -3.62 13.94 11.93
CA PRO A 231 -2.66 14.73 12.70
C PRO A 231 -3.25 16.08 13.11
N LEU A 232 -2.72 16.64 14.19
CA LEU A 232 -3.12 17.97 14.63
C LEU A 232 -2.61 19.01 13.64
N SER A 233 -3.53 19.79 13.07
CA SER A 233 -3.26 20.83 12.09
C SER A 233 -4.00 22.13 12.46
N ASN A 234 -3.90 23.16 11.61
CA ASN A 234 -4.55 24.43 11.89
C ASN A 234 -6.07 24.27 12.02
N PHE A 235 -6.66 24.94 13.01
CA PHE A 235 -8.10 24.85 13.25
C PHE A 235 -8.94 25.21 12.00
N SER A 236 -8.49 26.16 11.19
CA SER A 236 -9.16 26.53 9.93
C SER A 236 -9.28 25.36 8.95
N ASP A 237 -8.22 24.55 8.86
CA ASP A 237 -8.15 23.43 7.92
C ASP A 237 -8.98 22.26 8.42
N ILE A 238 -8.86 21.89 9.70
CA ILE A 238 -9.68 20.84 10.32
C ILE A 238 -11.17 21.21 10.27
N LYS A 239 -11.51 22.47 10.53
CA LYS A 239 -12.91 22.91 10.51
C LYS A 239 -13.53 22.74 9.14
N SER A 240 -12.86 23.25 8.11
CA SER A 240 -13.40 23.23 6.73
C SER A 240 -13.45 21.83 6.13
N HIS A 241 -12.44 20.99 6.37
CA HIS A 241 -12.33 19.68 5.73
C HIS A 241 -12.96 18.53 6.54
N LEU A 242 -13.10 18.68 7.86
CA LEU A 242 -13.59 17.61 8.74
C LEU A 242 -14.85 18.00 9.49
N TYR A 243 -14.86 19.10 10.24
CA TYR A 243 -16.01 19.44 11.09
C TYR A 243 -17.24 19.89 10.30
N ASP A 244 -17.08 20.73 9.28
CA ASP A 244 -18.21 21.23 8.50
C ASP A 244 -18.95 20.09 7.74
N PRO A 245 -18.25 19.17 7.03
CA PRO A 245 -18.89 17.99 6.45
C PRO A 245 -19.55 17.07 7.48
N LEU A 246 -18.87 16.83 8.61
CA LEU A 246 -19.43 15.98 9.66
C LEU A 246 -20.63 16.60 10.35
N ALA A 247 -20.67 17.92 10.52
CA ALA A 247 -21.82 18.61 11.10
C ALA A 247 -23.06 18.40 10.22
N GLN A 248 -22.92 18.50 8.89
CA GLN A 248 -24.02 18.25 7.96
C GLN A 248 -24.58 16.82 8.09
N LEU A 249 -23.70 15.82 8.18
CA LEU A 249 -24.11 14.42 8.41
C LEU A 249 -24.67 14.23 9.82
N PHE A 250 -24.10 14.89 10.83
CA PHE A 250 -24.54 14.80 12.21
C PHE A 250 -25.98 15.30 12.37
N PHE A 251 -26.35 16.43 11.78
CA PHE A 251 -27.70 16.98 11.93
C PHE A 251 -28.78 16.12 11.28
N THR A 252 -28.49 15.44 10.17
CA THR A 252 -29.45 14.63 9.40
C THR A 252 -29.52 13.17 9.85
N SER A 253 -28.61 12.73 10.72
CA SER A 253 -28.43 11.32 11.06
C SER A 253 -29.13 10.84 12.35
N SER A 254 -29.14 9.51 12.52
CA SER A 254 -29.68 8.84 13.69
C SER A 254 -28.84 9.06 14.96
N ILE A 255 -29.43 8.83 16.13
CA ILE A 255 -28.73 8.94 17.42
C ILE A 255 -27.49 8.04 17.47
N TYR A 256 -27.57 6.82 16.93
CA TYR A 256 -26.42 5.92 16.87
C TYR A 256 -25.27 6.46 16.02
N PHE A 257 -25.57 7.16 14.92
CA PHE A 257 -24.55 7.85 14.12
C PHE A 257 -23.89 8.96 14.91
N LYS A 258 -24.69 9.80 15.57
CA LYS A 258 -24.20 10.88 16.44
C LYS A 258 -23.27 10.35 17.53
N CYS A 259 -23.62 9.25 18.19
CA CYS A 259 -22.76 8.61 19.18
C CYS A 259 -21.41 8.17 18.59
N SER A 260 -21.41 7.51 17.42
CA SER A 260 -20.15 7.10 16.78
C SER A 260 -19.26 8.28 16.38
N VAL A 261 -19.85 9.38 15.92
CA VAL A 261 -19.09 10.62 15.64
C VAL A 261 -18.45 11.16 16.91
N LEU A 262 -19.21 11.23 18.01
CA LEU A 262 -18.66 11.72 19.29
C LEU A 262 -17.56 10.79 19.82
N GLU A 263 -17.71 9.48 19.64
CA GLU A 263 -16.69 8.50 20.02
C GLU A 263 -15.42 8.64 19.17
N SER A 264 -15.53 8.82 17.86
CA SER A 264 -14.37 9.01 16.99
C SER A 264 -13.64 10.32 17.27
N LEU A 265 -14.38 11.41 17.53
CA LEU A 265 -13.81 12.70 17.92
C LEU A 265 -13.13 12.64 19.30
N LYS A 266 -13.69 11.86 20.24
CA LYS A 266 -13.05 11.61 21.52
C LYS A 266 -11.71 10.89 21.34
N GLU A 267 -11.66 9.87 20.49
CA GLU A 267 -10.42 9.13 20.24
C GLU A 267 -9.38 9.98 19.49
N LEU A 268 -9.83 10.82 18.55
CA LEU A 268 -8.99 11.83 17.89
C LEU A 268 -8.30 12.74 18.91
N LEU A 269 -9.07 13.33 19.83
CA LEU A 269 -8.52 14.19 20.89
C LEU A 269 -7.55 13.43 21.79
N ARG A 270 -7.85 12.17 22.10
CA ARG A 270 -6.96 11.33 22.90
C ARG A 270 -5.64 11.09 22.18
N ASN A 271 -5.67 10.79 20.88
CA ASN A 271 -4.46 10.58 20.07
C ASN A 271 -3.64 11.87 19.96
N TRP A 272 -4.28 13.02 19.76
CA TRP A 272 -3.59 14.31 19.80
C TRP A 272 -2.88 14.58 21.14
N LEU A 273 -3.54 14.26 22.25
CA LEU A 273 -2.93 14.39 23.57
C LEU A 273 -1.71 13.48 23.70
N ILE A 274 -1.81 12.22 23.28
CA ILE A 274 -0.67 11.28 23.31
C ILE A 274 0.49 11.81 22.45
N CYS A 275 0.24 12.22 21.21
CA CYS A 275 1.28 12.77 20.34
C CYS A 275 1.92 14.03 20.93
N SER A 276 1.12 14.93 21.52
CA SER A 276 1.65 16.15 22.14
C SER A 276 2.56 15.87 23.35
N VAL A 277 2.25 14.84 24.15
CA VAL A 277 3.11 14.41 25.27
C VAL A 277 4.43 13.85 24.76
N ILE A 278 4.39 13.02 23.72
CA ILE A 278 5.59 12.44 23.10
C ILE A 278 6.51 13.54 22.55
N GLN A 279 5.95 14.58 21.92
CA GLN A 279 6.71 15.72 21.42
C GLN A 279 7.40 16.50 22.55
N LEU A 280 6.70 16.73 23.66
CA LEU A 280 7.28 17.39 24.83
C LEU A 280 8.45 16.59 25.42
N ASP A 281 8.29 15.27 25.58
CA ASP A 281 9.37 14.41 26.10
C ASP A 281 10.61 14.38 25.19
N SER A 282 10.42 14.50 23.88
CA SER A 282 11.52 14.62 22.91
C SER A 282 12.26 15.96 23.03
N GLU A 283 11.57 17.07 23.33
CA GLU A 283 12.20 18.39 23.52
C GLU A 283 12.96 18.49 24.85
N PHE A 284 12.53 17.77 25.88
CA PHE A 284 13.23 17.73 27.17
C PHE A 284 14.46 16.81 27.19
N SER A 285 14.59 15.91 26.22
CA SER A 285 15.71 14.95 26.10
C SER A 285 16.79 15.36 25.09
N SER A 286 16.59 16.48 24.38
CA SER A 286 17.57 17.14 23.50
C SER A 286 18.26 18.31 24.17
#